data_AF-A0A847BHF5-F1
#
_entry.id   AF-A0A847BHF5-F1
#
_cell.length_a   1.000
_cell.length_b   1.000
_cell.length_c   1.000
_cell.angle_alpha   90.00
_cell.angle_beta   90.00
_cell.angle_gamma   90.00
#
_symmetry.space_group_name_H-M   'P 1'
#
loop_
_entity.id
_entity.type
_entity.pdbx_description
1 polymer ?
#
loop_
_entity_poly.entity_id
_entity_poly.type
_entity_poly.pdbx_seq_one_letter_code
_entity_poly.pdbx_strand_id
1 'polypeptide(L)' 'RNRDTSQTIYAQSWQPVIEEESSHGRLLATGYSCRSQVKRFSDQALPHPLQGLLAHWRQLGW' A
#
# COMPACT_ATOMS: atom_id res chain seq x y z
N ARG A 1 -1.59 -14.87 16.78
CA ARG A 1 -0.29 -15.48 17.12
C ARG A 1 0.90 -14.81 16.42
N ASN A 2 0.79 -14.23 15.22
CA ASN A 2 1.94 -13.61 14.51
C ASN A 2 1.83 -12.09 14.36
N ARG A 3 0.99 -11.43 15.18
CA ARG A 3 0.65 -10.01 14.99
C ARG A 3 1.87 -9.13 15.28
N ASP A 4 2.49 -9.33 16.43
CA ASP A 4 3.60 -8.48 16.89
C ASP A 4 4.80 -8.59 15.94
N THR A 5 5.20 -9.81 15.58
CA THR A 5 6.26 -10.03 14.58
C THR A 5 5.94 -9.35 13.26
N SER A 6 4.69 -9.48 12.76
CA SER A 6 4.28 -8.86 11.51
C SER A 6 4.25 -7.32 11.58
N GLN A 7 3.98 -6.76 12.76
CA GLN A 7 3.98 -5.33 13.01
C GLN A 7 5.43 -4.80 13.06
N THR A 8 6.35 -5.52 13.71
CA THR A 8 7.77 -5.16 13.70
C THR A 8 8.34 -5.18 12.28
N ILE A 9 8.04 -6.20 11.49
CA ILE A 9 8.47 -6.27 10.09
C ILE A 9 7.87 -5.14 9.27
N TYR A 10 6.58 -4.83 9.49
CA TYR A 10 5.93 -3.69 8.85
C TYR A 10 6.64 -2.36 9.15
N ALA A 11 6.95 -2.12 10.42
CA ALA A 11 7.61 -0.90 10.89
C ALA A 11 9.01 -0.71 10.29
N GLN A 12 9.73 -1.81 10.03
CA GLN A 12 11.07 -1.77 9.45
C GLN A 12 11.08 -1.63 7.92
N SER A 13 9.96 -1.85 7.24
CA SER A 13 9.91 -1.94 5.78
C SER A 13 8.89 -0.99 5.18
N TRP A 14 7.60 -1.29 5.32
CA TRP A 14 6.54 -0.55 4.64
C TRP A 14 6.22 0.77 5.33
N GLN A 15 6.23 0.81 6.66
CA GLN A 15 5.87 2.01 7.41
C GLN A 15 6.62 3.28 6.98
N PRO A 16 7.97 3.30 6.88
CA PRO A 16 8.68 4.53 6.49
C PRO A 16 8.35 5.00 5.08
N VAL A 17 8.08 4.07 4.15
CA VAL A 17 7.71 4.41 2.76
C VAL A 17 6.28 4.95 2.67
N ILE A 18 5.39 4.43 3.51
CA ILE A 18 3.96 4.82 3.55
C ILE A 18 3.75 6.17 4.21
N GLU A 19 4.54 6.47 5.24
CA GLU A 19 4.47 7.73 5.99
C GLU A 19 5.34 8.84 5.36
N GLU A 20 6.06 8.53 4.28
CA GLU A 20 6.79 9.54 3.51
C GLU A 20 5.83 10.32 2.60
N GLU A 21 5.74 11.63 2.83
CA GLU A 21 4.87 12.53 2.06
C GLU A 21 5.13 12.48 0.55
N SER A 22 6.40 12.29 0.15
CA SER A 22 6.81 12.21 -1.27
C SER A 22 6.26 10.97 -2.01
N SER A 23 5.80 9.97 -1.25
CA SER A 23 5.25 8.71 -1.73
C SER A 23 3.73 8.72 -1.86
N HIS A 24 3.04 9.72 -1.31
CA HIS A 24 1.58 9.81 -1.38
C HIS A 24 1.05 9.76 -2.82
N GLY A 25 0.04 8.92 -3.05
CA GLY A 25 -0.59 8.73 -4.37
C GLY A 25 0.25 7.96 -5.40
N ARG A 26 1.48 7.55 -5.07
CA ARG A 26 2.40 6.86 -6.00
C ARG A 26 2.58 5.36 -5.72
N LEU A 27 2.11 4.89 -4.58
CA LEU A 27 2.34 3.53 -4.12
C LEU A 27 1.27 2.55 -4.62
N LEU A 28 1.72 1.36 -5.02
CA LEU A 28 0.89 0.23 -5.43
C LEU A 28 1.46 -1.05 -4.81
N ALA A 29 0.59 -2.03 -4.51
CA ALA A 29 1.03 -3.30 -3.95
C ALA A 29 0.28 -4.50 -4.55
N THR A 30 1.02 -5.49 -5.04
CA THR A 30 0.47 -6.75 -5.59
C THR A 30 0.04 -7.73 -4.50
N GLY A 31 0.77 -7.79 -3.38
CA GLY A 31 0.51 -8.71 -2.28
C GLY A 31 -0.67 -8.32 -1.40
N TYR A 32 -1.60 -9.25 -1.16
CA TYR A 32 -2.71 -9.05 -0.22
C TYR A 32 -2.20 -8.74 1.20
N SER A 33 -1.17 -9.46 1.66
CA SER A 33 -0.59 -9.23 2.99
C SER A 33 -0.12 -7.78 3.14
N CYS A 34 0.67 -7.27 2.20
CA CYS A 34 1.16 -5.89 2.24
C CYS A 34 0.02 -4.88 2.30
N ARG A 35 -0.98 -4.99 1.39
CA ARG A 35 -2.16 -4.10 1.40
C ARG A 35 -2.92 -4.17 2.73
N SER A 36 -3.07 -5.36 3.30
CA SER A 36 -3.77 -5.57 4.57
C SER A 36 -3.00 -5.00 5.78
N GLN A 37 -1.67 -5.05 5.74
CA GLN A 37 -0.80 -4.50 6.78
C GLN A 37 -0.82 -2.98 6.75
N VAL A 38 -0.69 -2.36 5.57
CA VAL A 38 -0.80 -0.90 5.43
C VAL A 38 -2.15 -0.40 5.95
N LYS A 39 -3.25 -1.05 5.55
CA LYS A 39 -4.58 -0.72 6.06
C LYS A 39 -4.70 -0.86 7.57
N ARG A 40 -4.07 -1.88 8.15
CA ARG A 40 -4.16 -2.17 9.59
C ARG A 40 -3.29 -1.24 10.44
N PHE A 41 -2.10 -0.90 9.97
CA PHE A 41 -1.05 -0.29 10.79
C PHE A 41 -0.79 1.18 10.48
N SER A 42 -1.14 1.66 9.29
CA SER A 42 -1.03 3.10 8.93
C SER A 42 -2.35 3.69 8.42
N ASP A 43 -3.46 2.96 8.52
CA ASP A 43 -4.81 3.41 8.11
C ASP A 43 -4.89 3.93 6.66
N GLN A 44 -4.02 3.43 5.78
CA GLN A 44 -3.97 3.79 4.36
C GLN A 44 -4.39 2.61 3.48
N ALA A 45 -4.93 2.91 2.30
CA ALA A 45 -5.30 1.91 1.30
C ALA A 45 -4.39 1.99 0.08
N LEU A 46 -3.65 0.91 -0.19
CA LEU A 46 -2.87 0.79 -1.41
C LEU A 46 -3.68 0.10 -2.51
N PRO A 47 -3.72 0.64 -3.74
CA PRO A 47 -4.31 -0.06 -4.87
C PRO A 47 -3.47 -1.27 -5.29
N HIS A 48 -4.14 -2.28 -5.83
CA HIS A 48 -3.48 -3.28 -6.68
C HIS A 48 -3.03 -2.61 -7.99
N PRO A 49 -1.90 -3.00 -8.62
CA PRO A 49 -1.48 -2.41 -9.88
C PRO A 49 -2.53 -2.41 -10.99
N LEU A 50 -3.37 -3.45 -11.08
CA LEU A 50 -4.49 -3.47 -12.02
C LEU A 50 -5.53 -2.36 -11.77
N GLN A 51 -5.76 -1.96 -10.51
CA GLN A 51 -6.63 -0.82 -10.19
C GLN A 51 -5.98 0.49 -10.60
N GLY A 52 -4.65 0.62 -10.42
CA GLY A 52 -3.89 1.77 -10.91
C GLY A 52 -3.95 1.90 -12.44
N LEU A 53 -3.74 0.79 -13.16
CA LEU A 53 -3.88 0.74 -14.62
C LEU A 53 -5.30 1.10 -15.06
N LEU A 54 -6.34 0.56 -14.42
CA LEU A 54 -7.72 0.90 -14.72
C LEU A 54 -8.02 2.38 -14.49
N ALA A 55 -7.52 2.97 -13.40
CA ALA A 55 -7.67 4.39 -13.13
C ALA A 55 -6.99 5.24 -14.21
N HIS A 56 -5.78 4.88 -14.61
CA HIS A 56 -5.06 5.56 -15.69
C HIS A 56 -5.77 5.43 -17.03
N TRP A 57 -6.28 4.24 -17.35
CA TRP A 57 -6.99 3.99 -18.61
C TRP A 57 -8.28 4.83 -18.70
N ARG A 58 -9.04 4.93 -17.60
CA ARG A 58 -10.22 5.80 -17.50
C ARG A 58 -9.88 7.29 -17.66
N GLN A 59 -8.73 7.74 -17.16
CA GLN A 59 -8.28 9.13 -17.33
C GLN A 59 -7.97 9.48 -18.79
N LEU A 60 -7.53 8.49 -19.58
CA LEU A 60 -7.25 8.68 -21.01
C LEU A 60 -8.53 8.73 -21.87
N GLY A 61 -9.72 8.54 -21.29
CA GLY A 61 -10.99 8.64 -21.99
C GLY A 61 -11.29 7.49 -22.96
N TRP A 62 -10.68 6.33 -22.73
CA TRP A 62 -11.02 5.09 -23.43
C TRP A 62 -12.27 4.42 -22.84
#